data_AF-A0AB72ZDM4-F1
#
_entry.id   AF-A0AB72ZDM4-F1
#
_cell.length_a   1.000
_cell.length_b   1.000
_cell.length_c   1.000
_cell.angle_alpha   90.00
_cell.angle_beta   90.00
_cell.angle_gamma   90.00
#
_symmetry.space_group_name_H-M   'P 1'
#
loop_
_entity.id
_entity.type
_entity.pdbx_description
1 polymer ?
#
loop_
_entity_poly.entity_id
_entity_poly.type
_entity_poly.pdbx_seq_one_letter_code
_entity_poly.pdbx_strand_id
1 'polypeptide(L)'
;MEQFDVVVIGAGAAGLFCAAQAGQAGCRVLLVDNGKKAGRKILMSGGGRCNFTNIYTEPAAYLSQNPHFCKSALARYTQWDFIDLMNRHNIAWHEKTLGQLFCDDSAQQVVDLLLKECELGNVTVRLRSNVLSVEKSDTGFVLHINDLRVSANSLVVASGGLSMPGLGASPFGYKLAEQFGLKVLPTRAALVPFTLHKPLLDHVQTLSGVSVPAVVTAENGVSFRES
;
A
#
# COMPACT_ATOMS: atom_id res chain seq x y z
N MET A 1 11.38 27.68 7.16
CA MET A 1 11.33 26.49 6.27
C MET A 1 11.86 25.33 7.08
N GLU A 2 11.05 24.30 7.28
CA GLU A 2 11.49 23.13 8.06
C GLU A 2 12.36 22.22 7.18
N GLN A 3 13.44 21.69 7.74
CA GLN A 3 14.37 20.79 7.04
C GLN A 3 14.24 19.37 7.60
N PHE A 4 14.12 18.40 6.70
CA PHE A 4 14.14 16.97 6.99
C PHE A 4 15.22 16.28 6.12
N ASP A 5 15.62 15.08 6.50
CA ASP A 5 16.46 14.25 5.64
C ASP A 5 15.60 13.56 4.58
N VAL A 6 14.44 13.05 5.01
CA VAL A 6 13.50 12.32 4.16
C VAL A 6 12.08 12.84 4.38
N VAL A 7 11.38 13.13 3.30
CA VAL A 7 9.92 13.30 3.30
C VAL A 7 9.28 12.10 2.62
N VAL A 8 8.27 11.51 3.26
CA VAL A 8 7.47 10.41 2.73
C VAL A 8 6.04 10.90 2.50
N ILE A 9 5.53 10.77 1.28
CA ILE A 9 4.16 11.16 0.91
C ILE A 9 3.25 9.94 0.88
N GLY A 10 2.29 9.88 1.80
CA GLY A 10 1.25 8.86 1.91
C GLY A 10 1.46 7.96 3.14
N ALA A 11 0.61 8.08 4.16
CA ALA A 11 0.62 7.25 5.36
C ALA A 11 -0.17 5.95 5.19
N GLY A 12 0.06 5.26 4.07
CA GLY A 12 -0.39 3.88 3.83
C GLY A 12 0.63 2.84 4.31
N ALA A 13 0.43 1.58 3.95
CA ALA A 13 1.32 0.48 4.36
C ALA A 13 2.80 0.75 4.01
N ALA A 14 3.09 1.04 2.74
CA ALA A 14 4.46 1.31 2.29
C ALA A 14 5.07 2.56 2.93
N GLY A 15 4.28 3.64 3.09
CA GLY A 15 4.82 4.90 3.61
C GLY A 15 5.07 4.87 5.10
N LEU A 16 4.18 4.27 5.90
CA LEU A 16 4.41 4.06 7.33
C LEU A 16 5.64 3.18 7.56
N PHE A 17 5.71 2.04 6.86
CA PHE A 17 6.84 1.11 6.99
C PHE A 17 8.16 1.78 6.56
N CYS A 18 8.18 2.45 5.41
CA CYS A 18 9.37 3.15 4.93
C CYS A 18 9.82 4.27 5.90
N ALA A 19 8.88 5.06 6.43
CA ALA A 19 9.19 6.13 7.36
C ALA A 19 9.77 5.59 8.67
N ALA A 20 9.19 4.51 9.22
CA ALA A 20 9.70 3.82 10.39
C ALA A 20 11.14 3.34 10.19
N GLN A 21 11.40 2.58 9.11
CA GLN A 21 12.74 2.07 8.82
C GLN A 21 13.78 3.20 8.66
N ALA A 22 13.42 4.29 7.97
CA ALA A 22 14.32 5.43 7.80
C ALA A 22 14.57 6.18 9.14
N GLY A 23 13.54 6.37 9.95
CA GLY A 23 13.66 7.01 11.27
C GLY A 23 14.53 6.19 12.23
N GLN A 24 14.32 4.87 12.27
CA GLN A 24 15.14 3.96 13.08
C GLN A 24 16.59 3.87 12.61
N ALA A 25 16.86 4.15 11.33
CA ALA A 25 18.21 4.32 10.79
C ALA A 25 18.84 5.69 11.12
N GLY A 26 18.14 6.55 11.87
CA GLY A 26 18.65 7.84 12.35
C GLY A 26 18.30 9.04 11.46
N CYS A 27 17.51 8.86 10.40
CA CYS A 27 17.08 9.99 9.57
C CYS A 27 16.02 10.82 10.29
N ARG A 28 16.06 12.15 10.11
CA ARG A 28 14.96 13.03 10.47
C ARG A 28 13.87 12.93 9.40
N VAL A 29 12.81 12.18 9.69
CA VAL A 29 11.75 11.85 8.71
C VAL A 29 10.47 12.66 8.96
N LEU A 30 9.88 13.18 7.89
CA LEU A 30 8.51 13.68 7.86
C LEU A 30 7.64 12.76 7.01
N LEU A 31 6.62 12.15 7.60
CA LEU A 31 5.57 11.41 6.90
C LEU A 31 4.31 12.27 6.81
N VAL A 32 3.81 12.52 5.59
CA VAL A 32 2.59 13.31 5.37
C VAL A 32 1.48 12.51 4.69
N ASP A 33 0.22 12.79 5.05
CA ASP A 33 -0.96 12.22 4.38
C ASP A 33 -2.09 13.24 4.30
N ASN A 34 -2.85 13.23 3.20
CA ASN A 34 -4.04 14.09 3.04
C ASN A 34 -5.21 13.68 3.97
N GLY A 35 -5.18 12.44 4.46
CA GLY A 35 -6.22 11.81 5.25
C GLY A 35 -6.30 12.28 6.68
N LYS A 36 -7.43 11.95 7.32
CA LYS A 36 -7.67 12.20 8.74
C LYS A 36 -7.06 11.13 9.65
N LYS A 37 -6.77 9.95 9.11
CA LYS A 37 -6.20 8.78 9.79
C LYS A 37 -5.18 8.11 8.87
N ALA A 38 -4.11 7.58 9.44
CA ALA A 38 -3.15 6.72 8.74
C ALA A 38 -3.77 5.34 8.44
N GLY A 39 -3.18 4.60 7.51
CA GLY A 39 -3.49 3.18 7.30
C GLY A 39 -4.91 2.89 6.79
N ARG A 40 -5.64 3.86 6.23
CA ARG A 40 -7.07 3.70 5.86
C ARG A 40 -7.38 2.46 5.00
N LYS A 41 -6.50 2.10 4.06
CA LYS A 41 -6.65 0.87 3.26
C LYS A 41 -6.30 -0.40 4.03
N ILE A 42 -5.37 -0.34 4.98
CA ILE A 42 -5.05 -1.46 5.87
C ILE A 42 -6.28 -1.80 6.69
N LEU A 43 -6.95 -0.80 7.28
CA LEU A 43 -8.15 -0.96 8.11
C LEU A 43 -9.31 -1.68 7.42
N MET A 44 -9.43 -1.61 6.10
CA MET A 44 -10.48 -2.30 5.34
C MET A 44 -10.04 -3.59 4.66
N SER A 45 -8.73 -3.85 4.64
CA SER A 45 -8.20 -5.05 4.00
C SER A 45 -8.64 -6.30 4.75
N GLY A 46 -8.84 -7.40 4.02
CA GLY A 46 -9.24 -8.67 4.61
C GLY A 46 -10.54 -8.61 5.43
N GLY A 47 -11.51 -7.77 5.03
CA GLY A 47 -12.76 -7.61 5.78
C GLY A 47 -12.57 -7.00 7.17
N GLY A 48 -11.53 -6.18 7.36
CA GLY A 48 -11.20 -5.57 8.65
C GLY A 48 -10.26 -6.40 9.53
N ARG A 49 -9.82 -7.58 9.06
CA ARG A 49 -8.84 -8.43 9.75
C ARG A 49 -7.43 -8.36 9.17
N CYS A 50 -7.23 -7.62 8.08
CA CYS A 50 -5.97 -7.46 7.36
C CYS A 50 -5.32 -8.80 6.94
N ASN A 51 -5.49 -9.17 5.67
CA ASN A 51 -4.64 -10.19 5.05
C ASN A 51 -3.25 -9.57 4.82
N PHE A 52 -2.36 -9.68 5.80
CA PHE A 52 -1.16 -8.85 5.88
C PHE A 52 0.01 -9.42 5.06
N THR A 53 0.02 -10.72 4.79
CA THR A 53 1.01 -11.38 3.91
C THR A 53 0.52 -12.76 3.44
N ASN A 54 1.32 -13.45 2.63
CA ASN A 54 1.07 -14.83 2.21
C ASN A 54 2.31 -15.71 2.38
N ILE A 55 2.14 -16.97 2.79
CA ILE A 55 3.26 -17.93 2.95
C ILE A 55 3.97 -18.18 1.62
N TYR A 56 3.23 -18.18 0.51
CA TYR A 56 3.72 -18.44 -0.85
C TYR A 56 4.13 -17.17 -1.60
N THR A 57 4.58 -16.12 -0.89
CA THR A 57 5.09 -14.91 -1.54
C THR A 57 6.33 -15.23 -2.37
N GLU A 58 6.22 -15.03 -3.68
CA GLU A 58 7.29 -15.21 -4.65
C GLU A 58 7.14 -14.23 -5.83
N PRO A 59 8.20 -14.00 -6.63
CA PRO A 59 8.13 -13.05 -7.76
C PRO A 59 7.01 -13.33 -8.77
N ALA A 60 6.65 -14.61 -8.98
CA ALA A 60 5.60 -15.01 -9.91
C ALA A 60 4.19 -14.60 -9.45
N ALA A 61 4.00 -14.28 -8.17
CA ALA A 61 2.73 -13.80 -7.62
C ALA A 61 2.42 -12.32 -7.98
N TYR A 62 3.33 -11.62 -8.68
CA TYR A 62 3.20 -10.20 -9.02
C TYR A 62 3.23 -9.97 -10.54
N LEU A 63 2.26 -9.22 -11.04
CA LEU A 63 2.19 -8.82 -12.44
C LEU A 63 2.98 -7.52 -12.67
N SER A 64 3.94 -7.57 -13.60
CA SER A 64 4.78 -6.42 -13.96
C SER A 64 5.26 -6.55 -15.41
N GLN A 65 5.43 -5.42 -16.11
CA GLN A 65 6.13 -5.39 -17.41
C GLN A 65 7.62 -5.72 -17.28
N ASN A 66 8.18 -5.59 -16.08
CA ASN A 66 9.49 -6.12 -15.72
C ASN A 66 9.31 -7.18 -14.62
N PRO A 67 9.24 -8.48 -14.97
CA PRO A 67 9.07 -9.58 -14.01
C PRO A 67 10.22 -9.72 -12.99
N HIS A 68 11.37 -9.11 -13.23
CA HIS A 68 12.53 -9.19 -12.34
C HIS A 68 12.57 -8.08 -11.30
N PHE A 69 11.76 -7.03 -11.46
CA PHE A 69 11.83 -5.81 -10.64
C PHE A 69 11.65 -6.10 -9.14
N CYS A 70 10.67 -6.92 -8.76
CA CYS A 70 10.33 -7.19 -7.36
C CYS A 70 11.30 -8.16 -6.66
N LYS A 71 12.12 -8.92 -7.41
CA LYS A 71 12.94 -10.02 -6.86
C LYS A 71 13.85 -9.56 -5.72
N SER A 72 14.57 -8.45 -5.94
CA SER A 72 15.52 -7.93 -4.95
C SER A 72 14.83 -7.47 -3.66
N ALA A 73 13.69 -6.77 -3.78
CA ALA A 73 12.94 -6.31 -2.62
C ALA A 73 12.38 -7.48 -1.80
N LEU A 74 11.75 -8.45 -2.46
CA LEU A 74 11.17 -9.64 -1.83
C LEU A 74 12.22 -10.52 -1.15
N ALA A 75 13.45 -10.57 -1.67
CA ALA A 75 14.53 -11.34 -1.06
C ALA A 75 15.18 -10.64 0.15
N ARG A 76 15.13 -9.31 0.22
CA ARG A 76 15.74 -8.52 1.31
C ARG A 76 14.82 -8.31 2.50
N TYR A 77 13.51 -8.33 2.27
CA TYR A 77 12.50 -8.28 3.31
C TYR A 77 11.38 -9.24 2.92
N THR A 78 11.43 -10.43 3.52
CA THR A 78 10.56 -11.55 3.21
C THR A 78 9.26 -11.46 3.99
N GLN A 79 8.29 -12.31 3.63
CA GLN A 79 7.08 -12.51 4.41
C GLN A 79 7.38 -12.92 5.86
N TRP A 80 8.46 -13.70 6.08
CA TRP A 80 8.86 -14.18 7.40
C TRP A 80 9.38 -13.06 8.29
N ASP A 81 10.07 -12.08 7.72
CA ASP A 81 10.52 -10.89 8.46
C ASP A 81 9.33 -10.06 8.96
N PHE A 82 8.27 -9.95 8.16
CA PHE A 82 7.04 -9.28 8.61
C PHE A 82 6.26 -10.11 9.63
N ILE A 83 6.21 -11.43 9.49
CA ILE A 83 5.61 -12.32 10.50
C ILE A 83 6.35 -12.20 11.83
N ASP A 84 7.68 -12.15 11.82
CA ASP A 84 8.48 -11.90 13.02
C ASP A 84 8.14 -10.55 13.66
N LEU A 85 8.01 -9.50 12.85
CA LEU A 85 7.60 -8.18 13.35
C LEU A 85 6.21 -8.24 14.02
N MET A 86 5.23 -8.93 13.43
CA MET A 86 3.91 -9.14 14.05
C MET A 86 4.03 -9.87 15.40
N ASN A 87 4.87 -10.90 15.48
CA ASN A 87 5.11 -11.67 16.70
C ASN A 87 5.80 -10.83 17.78
N ARG A 88 6.77 -9.98 17.43
CA ARG A 88 7.45 -9.06 18.38
C ARG A 88 6.49 -8.05 19.02
N HIS A 89 5.41 -7.71 18.31
CA HIS A 89 4.33 -6.86 18.83
C HIS A 89 3.19 -7.66 19.47
N ASN A 90 3.36 -8.98 19.64
CA ASN A 90 2.37 -9.91 20.21
C ASN A 90 1.00 -9.85 19.52
N ILE A 91 0.99 -9.68 18.19
CA ILE A 91 -0.26 -9.72 17.40
C ILE A 91 -0.52 -11.16 16.98
N ALA A 92 -1.63 -11.72 17.45
CA ALA A 92 -2.07 -13.04 17.06
C ALA A 92 -2.61 -13.07 15.62
N TRP A 93 -2.30 -14.15 14.91
CA TRP A 93 -2.70 -14.35 13.53
C TRP A 93 -2.91 -15.84 13.22
N HIS A 94 -3.70 -16.11 12.18
CA HIS A 94 -3.92 -17.45 11.66
C HIS A 94 -3.79 -17.48 10.14
N GLU A 95 -3.48 -18.65 9.60
CA GLU A 95 -3.67 -18.94 8.18
C GLU A 95 -5.15 -19.22 7.92
N LYS A 96 -5.71 -18.62 6.87
CA LYS A 96 -7.05 -18.94 6.38
C LYS A 96 -6.98 -20.04 5.32
N THR A 97 -6.95 -19.66 4.05
CA THR A 97 -6.80 -20.59 2.92
C THR A 97 -5.68 -20.09 2.02
N LEU A 98 -5.06 -21.00 1.27
CA LEU A 98 -4.06 -20.67 0.25
C LEU A 98 -2.89 -19.81 0.79
N GLY A 99 -2.44 -20.08 2.03
CA GLY A 99 -1.33 -19.37 2.65
C GLY A 99 -1.64 -17.94 3.10
N GLN A 100 -2.88 -17.47 3.05
CA GLN A 100 -3.26 -16.10 3.44
C GLN A 100 -3.24 -15.95 4.96
N LEU A 101 -2.50 -14.95 5.46
CA LEU A 101 -2.36 -14.72 6.91
C LEU A 101 -3.16 -13.49 7.34
N PHE A 102 -4.04 -13.68 8.33
CA PHE A 102 -4.94 -12.65 8.83
C PHE A 102 -4.70 -12.40 10.32
N CYS A 103 -4.93 -11.17 10.78
CA CYS A 103 -4.96 -10.89 12.21
C CYS A 103 -6.20 -11.55 12.83
N ASP A 104 -6.06 -12.08 14.04
CA ASP A 104 -7.18 -12.71 14.75
C ASP A 104 -8.23 -11.69 15.16
N ASP A 105 -7.82 -10.47 15.55
CA ASP A 105 -8.68 -9.44 16.11
C ASP A 105 -8.96 -8.28 15.14
N SER A 106 -7.96 -7.50 14.73
CA SER A 106 -8.26 -6.30 13.94
C SER A 106 -7.11 -5.84 13.08
N ALA A 107 -7.43 -5.39 11.87
CA ALA A 107 -6.52 -4.64 11.01
C ALA A 107 -5.96 -3.38 11.70
N GLN A 108 -6.64 -2.86 12.72
CA GLN A 108 -6.14 -1.75 13.54
C GLN A 108 -4.81 -2.10 14.21
N GLN A 109 -4.59 -3.36 14.62
CA GLN A 109 -3.33 -3.79 15.24
C GLN A 109 -2.14 -3.59 14.31
N VAL A 110 -2.31 -3.82 13.00
CA VAL A 110 -1.25 -3.58 12.01
C VAL A 110 -0.97 -2.09 11.83
N VAL A 111 -2.01 -1.25 11.86
CA VAL A 111 -1.81 0.22 11.78
C VAL A 111 -1.09 0.73 13.03
N ASP A 112 -1.50 0.25 14.21
CA ASP A 112 -0.91 0.64 15.49
C ASP A 112 0.55 0.17 15.59
N LEU A 113 0.85 -1.05 15.14
CA LEU A 113 2.22 -1.56 15.00
C LEU A 113 3.07 -0.62 14.14
N LEU A 114 2.59 -0.26 12.95
CA LEU A 114 3.37 0.58 12.03
C LEU A 114 3.58 2.01 12.57
N LEU A 115 2.59 2.55 13.27
CA LEU A 115 2.72 3.83 13.97
C LEU A 115 3.69 3.72 15.14
N LYS A 116 3.70 2.58 15.86
CA LYS A 116 4.65 2.34 16.95
C LYS A 116 6.08 2.27 16.45
N GLU A 117 6.30 1.61 15.32
CA GLU A 117 7.61 1.58 14.65
C GLU A 117 8.04 2.98 14.17
N CYS A 118 7.11 3.83 13.74
CA CYS A 118 7.37 5.24 13.44
C CYS A 118 7.77 6.03 14.71
N GLU A 119 7.10 5.79 15.85
CA GLU A 119 7.45 6.41 17.14
C GLU A 119 8.86 6.02 17.58
N LEU A 120 9.23 4.74 17.48
CA LEU A 120 10.59 4.27 17.80
C LEU A 120 11.67 4.98 16.96
N GLY A 121 11.36 5.29 15.70
CA GLY A 121 12.22 6.06 14.80
C GLY A 121 12.12 7.58 14.94
N ASN A 122 11.37 8.10 15.93
CA ASN A 122 11.09 9.54 16.09
C ASN A 122 10.55 10.22 14.81
N VAL A 123 9.77 9.49 14.01
CA VAL A 123 9.18 10.01 12.77
C VAL A 123 8.15 11.08 13.08
N THR A 124 8.24 12.23 12.42
CA THR A 124 7.19 13.25 12.47
C THR A 124 6.06 12.85 11.52
N VAL A 125 4.89 12.51 12.05
CA VAL A 125 3.71 12.18 11.23
C VAL A 125 2.73 13.36 11.19
N ARG A 126 2.39 13.85 9.99
CA ARG A 126 1.41 14.92 9.78
C ARG A 126 0.28 14.47 8.87
N LEU A 127 -0.89 14.30 9.46
CA LEU A 127 -2.13 14.01 8.75
C LEU A 127 -2.78 15.32 8.27
N ARG A 128 -3.82 15.23 7.44
CA ARG A 128 -4.54 16.37 6.84
C ARG A 128 -3.60 17.36 6.14
N SER A 129 -2.54 16.81 5.54
CA SER A 129 -1.45 17.54 4.93
C SER A 129 -1.51 17.33 3.43
N ASN A 130 -2.04 18.32 2.71
CA ASN A 130 -2.12 18.27 1.26
C ASN A 130 -0.82 18.80 0.67
N VAL A 131 -0.09 17.93 -0.04
CA VAL A 131 1.07 18.35 -0.84
C VAL A 131 0.55 19.03 -2.11
N LEU A 132 0.79 20.34 -2.22
CA LEU A 132 0.30 21.19 -3.31
C LEU A 132 1.29 21.23 -4.47
N SER A 133 2.59 21.32 -4.18
CA SER A 133 3.66 21.28 -5.17
C SER A 133 4.92 20.62 -4.60
N VAL A 134 5.73 20.10 -5.51
CA VAL A 134 7.05 19.55 -5.23
C VAL A 134 7.99 20.08 -6.29
N GLU A 135 9.07 20.71 -5.87
CA GLU A 135 10.10 21.28 -6.73
C GLU A 135 11.44 20.63 -6.40
N LYS A 136 12.26 20.40 -7.42
CA LYS A 136 13.65 19.98 -7.22
C LYS A 136 14.49 21.20 -6.90
N SER A 137 15.38 21.10 -5.92
CA SER A 137 16.41 22.09 -5.61
C SER A 137 17.80 21.51 -5.87
N ASP A 138 18.84 22.34 -5.71
CA ASP A 138 20.24 21.92 -5.91
C ASP A 138 20.65 20.77 -4.97
N THR A 139 20.06 20.70 -3.77
CA THR A 139 20.42 19.75 -2.71
C THR A 139 19.32 18.74 -2.38
N GLY A 140 18.20 18.74 -3.10
CA GLY A 140 17.09 17.82 -2.84
C GLY A 140 15.76 18.31 -3.40
N PHE A 141 14.76 18.42 -2.52
CA PHE A 141 13.39 18.75 -2.85
C PHE A 141 12.82 19.80 -1.91
N VAL A 142 11.92 20.63 -2.43
CA VAL A 142 11.12 21.58 -1.68
C VAL A 142 9.65 21.28 -1.94
N LEU A 143 8.89 21.14 -0.86
CA LEU A 143 7.48 20.81 -0.89
C LEU A 143 6.65 21.94 -0.29
N HIS A 144 5.55 22.27 -0.95
CA HIS A 144 4.49 23.10 -0.39
C HIS A 144 3.39 22.19 0.15
N ILE A 145 3.18 22.24 1.47
CA ILE A 145 2.26 21.35 2.19
C ILE A 145 1.29 22.23 2.97
N ASN A 146 0.03 22.30 2.53
CA ASN A 146 -0.90 23.35 2.97
C ASN A 146 -0.22 24.74 2.86
N ASP A 147 -0.15 25.49 3.96
CA ASP A 147 0.50 26.81 4.04
C ASP A 147 1.98 26.74 4.47
N LEU A 148 2.56 25.55 4.56
CA LEU A 148 3.94 25.32 5.01
C LEU A 148 4.87 24.98 3.85
N ARG A 149 6.14 25.39 3.99
CA ARG A 149 7.23 25.02 3.08
C ARG A 149 8.24 24.15 3.81
N VAL A 150 8.49 22.97 3.25
CA VAL A 150 9.39 21.95 3.81
C VAL A 150 10.46 21.60 2.78
N SER A 151 11.69 21.44 3.21
CA SER A 151 12.81 20.97 2.37
C SER A 151 13.31 19.61 2.86
N ALA A 152 13.71 18.76 1.91
CA ALA A 152 14.25 17.44 2.18
C ALA A 152 15.32 17.00 1.19
N ASN A 153 16.31 16.25 1.66
CA ASN A 153 17.36 15.71 0.79
C ASN A 153 16.81 14.58 -0.09
N SER A 154 15.90 13.77 0.46
CA SER A 154 15.23 12.67 -0.24
C SER A 154 13.71 12.77 -0.14
N LEU A 155 13.04 12.34 -1.21
CA LEU A 155 11.58 12.28 -1.29
C LEU A 155 11.14 10.86 -1.66
N VAL A 156 10.24 10.29 -0.86
CA VAL A 156 9.61 8.99 -1.11
C VAL A 156 8.14 9.18 -1.45
N VAL A 157 7.72 8.64 -2.60
CA VAL A 157 6.32 8.70 -3.06
C VAL A 157 5.64 7.37 -2.75
N ALA A 158 4.80 7.35 -1.71
CA ALA A 158 4.05 6.20 -1.24
C ALA A 158 2.52 6.45 -1.27
N SER A 159 2.05 7.28 -2.20
CA SER A 159 0.64 7.74 -2.27
C SER A 159 -0.37 6.67 -2.73
N GLY A 160 0.08 5.45 -3.05
CA GLY A 160 -0.75 4.36 -3.53
C GLY A 160 -1.28 4.57 -4.95
N GLY A 161 -2.29 3.77 -5.32
CA GLY A 161 -2.97 3.85 -6.62
C GLY A 161 -4.41 4.35 -6.55
N LEU A 162 -5.15 4.21 -7.65
CA LEU A 162 -6.44 4.87 -7.88
C LEU A 162 -7.66 4.23 -7.21
N SER A 163 -7.55 3.01 -6.68
CA SER A 163 -8.69 2.31 -6.09
C SER A 163 -9.21 2.98 -4.81
N MET A 164 -10.51 2.94 -4.56
CA MET A 164 -11.17 3.54 -3.38
C MET A 164 -10.96 5.07 -3.25
N PRO A 165 -11.40 5.89 -4.22
CA PRO A 165 -11.24 7.35 -4.18
C PRO A 165 -11.89 8.01 -2.96
N GLY A 166 -13.01 7.48 -2.47
CA GLY A 166 -13.67 7.96 -1.24
C GLY A 166 -12.80 7.86 0.03
N LEU A 167 -11.73 7.06 0.00
CA LEU A 167 -10.75 6.96 1.08
C LEU A 167 -9.50 7.81 0.85
N GLY A 168 -9.52 8.73 -0.12
CA GLY A 168 -8.40 9.64 -0.39
C GLY A 168 -7.37 9.11 -1.39
N ALA A 169 -7.65 8.01 -2.10
CA ALA A 169 -6.84 7.61 -3.25
C ALA A 169 -6.85 8.70 -4.32
N SER A 170 -5.69 8.99 -4.89
CA SER A 170 -5.51 10.08 -5.85
C SER A 170 -4.42 9.73 -6.88
N PRO A 171 -4.40 10.38 -8.05
CA PRO A 171 -3.35 10.18 -9.04
C PRO A 171 -2.05 10.91 -8.72
N PHE A 172 -1.88 11.46 -7.50
CA PHE A 172 -0.78 12.36 -7.15
C PHE A 172 0.60 11.79 -7.53
N GLY A 173 0.92 10.55 -7.13
CA GLY A 173 2.21 9.94 -7.42
C GLY A 173 2.49 9.77 -8.91
N TYR A 174 1.47 9.49 -9.73
CA TYR A 174 1.61 9.39 -11.19
C TYR A 174 1.92 10.76 -11.81
N LYS A 175 1.17 11.79 -11.41
CA LYS A 175 1.39 13.17 -11.88
C LYS A 175 2.77 13.68 -11.49
N LEU A 176 3.23 13.35 -10.29
CA LEU A 176 4.56 13.73 -9.83
C LEU A 176 5.67 13.00 -10.60
N ALA A 177 5.47 11.73 -10.93
CA ALA A 177 6.38 10.98 -11.79
C ALA A 177 6.49 11.62 -13.19
N GLU A 178 5.35 11.96 -13.80
CA GLU A 178 5.29 12.66 -15.09
C GLU A 178 5.99 14.03 -15.04
N GLN A 179 5.78 14.81 -13.96
CA GLN A 179 6.45 16.09 -13.75
C GLN A 179 7.98 15.96 -13.79
N PHE A 180 8.53 14.87 -13.27
CA PHE A 180 9.97 14.58 -13.29
C PHE A 180 10.42 13.74 -14.50
N GLY A 181 9.58 13.63 -15.54
CA GLY A 181 9.93 12.97 -16.80
C GLY A 181 9.94 11.44 -16.74
N LEU A 182 9.39 10.83 -15.68
CA LEU A 182 9.27 9.37 -15.58
C LEU A 182 8.06 8.88 -16.38
N LYS A 183 8.25 7.78 -17.11
CA LYS A 183 7.18 7.13 -17.86
C LYS A 183 6.20 6.45 -16.91
N VAL A 184 4.94 6.88 -16.92
CA VAL A 184 3.82 6.18 -16.26
C VAL A 184 3.15 5.25 -17.27
N LEU A 185 2.99 3.98 -16.91
CA LEU A 185 2.25 3.02 -17.73
C LEU A 185 0.73 3.21 -17.56
N PRO A 186 -0.09 2.86 -18.57
CA PRO A 186 -1.54 2.93 -18.46
C PRO A 186 -2.06 2.16 -17.24
N THR A 187 -2.93 2.79 -16.47
CA THR A 187 -3.52 2.20 -15.26
C THR A 187 -4.90 1.64 -15.58
N ARG A 188 -5.25 0.53 -14.94
CA ARG A 188 -6.58 -0.09 -15.02
C ARG A 188 -6.96 -0.69 -13.67
N ALA A 189 -8.26 -0.79 -13.41
CA ALA A 189 -8.75 -1.50 -12.24
C ALA A 189 -8.42 -3.00 -12.34
N ALA A 190 -8.00 -3.60 -11.24
CA ALA A 190 -7.66 -5.01 -11.12
C ALA A 190 -8.15 -5.55 -9.77
N LEU A 191 -8.32 -6.87 -9.66
CA LEU A 191 -9.01 -7.53 -8.53
C LEU A 191 -10.42 -6.93 -8.31
N VAL A 192 -11.15 -6.76 -9.41
CA VAL A 192 -12.52 -6.24 -9.43
C VAL A 192 -13.51 -7.31 -9.90
N PRO A 193 -14.76 -7.30 -9.43
CA PRO A 193 -15.81 -8.16 -9.97
C PRO A 193 -16.04 -7.91 -11.46
N PHE A 194 -16.46 -8.94 -12.19
CA PHE A 194 -16.96 -8.76 -13.55
C PHE A 194 -18.40 -8.24 -13.55
N THR A 195 -18.72 -7.43 -14.55
CA THR A 195 -20.09 -7.08 -14.89
C THR A 195 -20.60 -8.03 -15.97
N LEU A 196 -21.87 -8.42 -15.88
CA LEU A 196 -22.49 -9.30 -16.86
C LEU A 196 -23.33 -8.50 -17.85
N HIS A 197 -23.29 -8.89 -19.12
CA HIS A 197 -24.19 -8.35 -20.13
C HIS A 197 -25.65 -8.69 -19.79
N LYS A 198 -26.58 -7.80 -20.13
CA LYS A 198 -27.98 -7.82 -19.69
C LYS A 198 -28.68 -9.18 -19.89
N PRO A 199 -28.58 -9.86 -21.05
CA PRO A 199 -29.22 -11.15 -21.23
C PRO A 199 -28.75 -12.20 -20.23
N LEU A 200 -27.44 -12.31 -19.97
CA LEU A 200 -26.92 -13.26 -19.00
C LEU A 200 -27.32 -12.87 -17.58
N LEU A 201 -27.22 -11.58 -17.24
CA LEU A 201 -27.62 -11.05 -15.93
C LEU A 201 -29.07 -11.40 -15.60
N ASP A 202 -29.99 -11.26 -16.54
CA ASP A 202 -31.41 -11.53 -16.31
C ASP A 202 -31.69 -13.01 -15.95
N HIS A 203 -30.87 -13.94 -16.45
CA HIS A 203 -30.96 -15.36 -16.11
C HIS A 203 -30.34 -15.71 -14.75
N VAL A 204 -29.22 -15.07 -14.39
CA VAL A 204 -28.42 -15.48 -13.21
C VAL A 204 -28.63 -14.57 -12.00
N GLN A 205 -29.32 -13.44 -12.13
CA GLN A 205 -29.57 -12.53 -11.00
C GLN A 205 -30.35 -13.19 -9.85
N THR A 206 -31.17 -14.20 -10.15
CA THR A 206 -31.89 -15.00 -9.15
C THR A 206 -30.96 -15.84 -8.27
N LEU A 207 -29.71 -16.05 -8.71
CA LEU A 207 -28.66 -16.75 -7.98
C LEU A 207 -27.80 -15.81 -7.11
N SER A 208 -28.18 -14.54 -6.96
CA SER A 208 -27.45 -13.59 -6.13
C SER A 208 -27.23 -14.13 -4.71
N GLY A 209 -25.98 -14.15 -4.26
CA GLY A 209 -25.57 -14.69 -2.96
C GLY A 209 -25.15 -16.16 -2.96
N VAL A 210 -25.41 -16.92 -4.04
CA VAL A 210 -24.91 -18.29 -4.18
C VAL A 210 -23.39 -18.28 -4.41
N SER A 211 -22.68 -19.20 -3.75
CA SER A 211 -21.24 -19.43 -3.92
C SER A 211 -20.99 -20.91 -4.21
N VAL A 212 -20.14 -21.20 -5.19
CA VAL A 212 -19.76 -22.56 -5.59
C VAL A 212 -18.25 -22.62 -5.86
N PRO A 213 -17.57 -23.74 -5.55
CA PRO A 213 -16.20 -23.96 -6.01
C PRO A 213 -16.10 -23.88 -7.53
N ALA A 214 -15.09 -23.19 -8.04
CA ALA A 214 -14.93 -22.96 -9.48
C ALA A 214 -13.44 -22.86 -9.89
N VAL A 215 -13.20 -23.11 -11.18
CA VAL A 215 -11.94 -22.79 -11.83
C VAL A 215 -12.20 -21.75 -12.90
N VAL A 216 -11.50 -20.61 -12.82
CA VAL A 216 -11.59 -19.54 -13.81
C VAL A 216 -10.27 -19.47 -14.56
N THR A 217 -10.34 -19.62 -15.88
CA THR A 217 -9.19 -19.56 -16.77
C THR A 217 -9.28 -18.33 -17.66
N ALA A 218 -8.22 -17.51 -17.66
CA ALA A 218 -8.07 -16.40 -18.59
C ALA A 218 -7.60 -16.88 -19.97
N GLU A 219 -7.79 -16.05 -21.00
CA GLU A 219 -7.40 -16.35 -22.38
C GLU A 219 -5.92 -16.73 -22.53
N ASN A 220 -5.04 -16.15 -21.69
CA ASN A 220 -3.62 -16.47 -21.67
C ASN A 220 -3.26 -17.77 -20.93
N GLY A 221 -4.25 -18.59 -20.56
CA GLY A 221 -4.09 -19.89 -19.90
C GLY A 221 -3.92 -19.84 -18.39
N VAL A 222 -3.76 -18.65 -17.78
CA VAL A 222 -3.68 -18.53 -16.32
C VAL A 222 -5.00 -18.95 -15.70
N SER A 223 -4.94 -19.87 -14.74
CA SER A 223 -6.12 -20.45 -14.09
C SER A 223 -6.07 -20.25 -12.59
N PHE A 224 -7.20 -19.88 -12.00
CA PHE A 224 -7.40 -19.79 -10.56
C PHE A 224 -8.46 -20.79 -10.14
N ARG A 225 -8.18 -21.56 -9.08
CA ARG A 225 -9.15 -22.44 -8.42
C ARG A 225 -9.51 -21.82 -7.08
N GLU A 226 -10.80 -21.65 -6.85
CA GLU A 226 -11.33 -21.32 -5.53
C GLU A 226 -12.16 -22.52 -5.07
N SER A 227 -11.76 -23.10 -3.93
CA SER A 227 -12.32 -24.32 -3.33
C SER A 227 -12.86 -24.04 -1.94
#